data_AF-A0AAW3ZRH8-F1
#
_entry.id   AF-A0AAW3ZRH8-F1
#
_cell.length_a   1.000
_cell.length_b   1.000
_cell.length_c   1.000
_cell.angle_alpha   90.00
_cell.angle_beta   90.00
_cell.angle_gamma   90.00
#
_symmetry.space_group_name_H-M   'P 1'
#
loop_
_entity.id
_entity.type
_entity.pdbx_description
1 polymer ?
#
loop_
_entity_poly.entity_id
_entity_poly.type
_entity_poly.pdbx_seq_one_letter_code
_entity_poly.pdbx_strand_id
1 'polypeptide(L)'
;MLAVFPEALDPDLVGSYPASVKAGGGLVWDAVLEYRVWCYPREGAPDEFQGSDYFYSFACCREALDFAAQVAGAQAPLVLVLQEEFIDEAEPGTYVHRRERRMTEWPIAFFSRPRRTADTIPNFFASDAPASRLDIVRGLAV
;
A
#
# COMPACT_ATOMS: atom_id res chain seq x y z
N MET A 1 -0.19 7.66 -19.85
CA MET A 1 -1.10 6.52 -19.60
C MET A 1 -1.34 6.50 -18.11
N LEU A 2 -2.55 6.76 -17.64
CA LEU A 2 -2.85 6.67 -16.20
C LEU A 2 -2.66 5.21 -15.80
N ALA A 3 -1.80 4.94 -14.81
CA ALA A 3 -1.65 3.59 -14.28
C ALA A 3 -3.04 3.09 -13.84
N VAL A 4 -3.43 1.89 -14.30
CA VAL A 4 -4.66 1.24 -13.84
C VAL A 4 -4.35 0.65 -12.47
N PHE A 5 -4.85 1.30 -11.42
CA PHE A 5 -4.75 0.79 -10.07
C PHE A 5 -5.79 -0.34 -9.87
N PRO A 6 -5.42 -1.47 -9.26
CA PRO A 6 -6.35 -2.57 -9.03
C PRO A 6 -7.39 -2.19 -7.97
N GLU A 7 -8.61 -2.68 -8.12
CA GLU A 7 -9.65 -2.51 -7.11
C GLU A 7 -9.37 -3.36 -5.87
N ALA A 8 -10.07 -3.05 -4.78
CA ALA A 8 -10.09 -3.88 -3.57
C ALA A 8 -10.44 -5.34 -3.91
N LEU A 9 -9.74 -6.27 -3.26
CA LEU A 9 -9.93 -7.71 -3.44
C LEU A 9 -11.37 -8.14 -3.15
N ASP A 10 -11.97 -7.54 -2.12
CA ASP A 10 -13.33 -7.82 -1.69
C ASP A 10 -14.00 -6.49 -1.28
N PRO A 11 -14.84 -5.89 -2.15
CA PRO A 11 -15.54 -4.64 -1.86
C PRO A 11 -16.43 -4.70 -0.61
N ASP A 12 -16.95 -5.87 -0.23
CA ASP A 12 -17.84 -6.02 0.92
C ASP A 12 -17.07 -5.93 2.26
N LEU A 13 -15.75 -6.06 2.24
CA LEU A 13 -14.88 -5.92 3.40
C LEU A 13 -14.28 -4.51 3.56
N VAL A 14 -14.47 -3.61 2.59
CA VAL A 14 -13.97 -2.23 2.66
C VAL A 14 -14.59 -1.52 3.88
N GLY A 15 -13.73 -0.89 4.68
CA GLY A 15 -14.10 -0.23 5.95
C GLY A 15 -14.14 -1.15 7.16
N SER A 16 -13.97 -2.47 6.99
CA SER A 16 -13.96 -3.42 8.12
C SER A 16 -12.58 -3.68 8.71
N TYR A 17 -11.52 -3.28 8.01
CA TYR A 17 -10.13 -3.50 8.43
C TYR A 17 -9.73 -2.55 9.57
N PRO A 18 -8.81 -2.96 10.46
CA PRO A 18 -8.38 -2.12 11.57
C PRO A 18 -7.70 -0.84 11.08
N ALA A 19 -8.00 0.28 11.74
CA ALA A 19 -7.38 1.57 11.47
C ALA A 19 -5.85 1.52 11.58
N SER A 20 -5.34 0.93 12.66
CA SER A 20 -3.91 0.81 12.93
C SER A 20 -3.36 -0.49 12.36
N VAL A 21 -2.34 -0.39 11.51
CA VAL A 21 -1.61 -1.52 10.92
C VAL A 21 -0.11 -1.33 11.07
N LYS A 22 0.67 -2.41 10.87
CA LYS A 22 2.14 -2.35 11.04
C LYS A 22 2.75 -1.33 10.06
N ALA A 23 3.61 -0.48 10.59
CA ALA A 23 4.48 0.38 9.80
C ALA A 23 5.57 -0.44 9.08
N GLY A 24 6.03 0.04 7.93
CA GLY A 24 7.07 -0.58 7.11
C GLY A 24 6.49 -1.30 5.90
N GLY A 25 6.75 -0.74 4.72
CA GLY A 25 6.07 -1.15 3.49
C GLY A 25 6.44 -2.55 3.02
N GLY A 26 7.68 -3.03 3.21
CA GLY A 26 8.18 -4.17 2.44
C GLY A 26 8.29 -3.84 0.95
N LEU A 27 8.87 -4.75 0.16
CA LEU A 27 9.12 -4.48 -1.26
C LEU A 27 8.04 -4.98 -2.23
N VAL A 28 7.17 -5.88 -1.78
CA VAL A 28 6.19 -6.59 -2.62
C VAL A 28 4.80 -6.56 -2.00
N TRP A 29 3.75 -6.80 -2.78
CA TRP A 29 2.35 -6.81 -2.31
C TRP A 29 1.55 -7.92 -3.00
N ASP A 30 0.51 -8.42 -2.34
CA ASP A 30 -0.31 -9.53 -2.83
C ASP A 30 -1.71 -9.09 -3.28
N ALA A 31 -2.36 -8.17 -2.56
CA ALA A 31 -3.68 -7.68 -2.93
C ALA A 31 -3.94 -6.28 -2.35
N VAL A 32 -4.80 -5.51 -3.00
CA VAL A 32 -5.41 -4.31 -2.41
C VAL A 32 -6.55 -4.75 -1.51
N LEU A 33 -6.59 -4.24 -0.28
CA LEU A 33 -7.69 -4.46 0.64
C LEU A 33 -8.66 -3.27 0.61
N GLU A 34 -8.14 -2.04 0.66
CA GLU A 34 -8.92 -0.81 0.55
C GLU A 34 -8.00 0.39 0.30
N TYR A 35 -8.58 1.48 -0.22
CA TYR A 35 -7.95 2.79 -0.30
C TYR A 35 -8.42 3.65 0.86
N ARG A 36 -7.49 4.28 1.57
CA ARG A 36 -7.77 5.07 2.77
C ARG A 36 -7.41 6.53 2.55
N VAL A 37 -8.37 7.41 2.82
CA VAL A 37 -8.14 8.86 2.83
C VAL A 37 -8.21 9.34 4.26
N TRP A 38 -7.04 9.61 4.84
CA TRP A 38 -6.93 10.14 6.19
C TRP A 38 -7.35 11.61 6.22
N CYS A 39 -8.15 11.97 7.22
CA CYS A 39 -8.69 13.30 7.46
C CYS A 39 -8.22 13.79 8.83
N TYR A 40 -7.65 14.99 8.85
CA TYR A 40 -7.09 15.59 10.06
C TYR A 40 -7.84 16.87 10.42
N PRO A 41 -8.67 16.87 11.49
CA PRO A 41 -9.39 18.08 11.92
C PRO A 41 -8.46 19.27 12.18
N ARG A 42 -7.28 19.01 12.73
CA ARG A 42 -6.23 20.02 12.95
C ARG A 42 -5.72 20.69 11.67
N GLU A 43 -5.95 20.06 10.51
CA GLU A 43 -5.56 20.55 9.19
C GLU A 43 -6.78 21.03 8.37
N GLY A 44 -7.94 21.18 9.02
CA GLY A 44 -9.15 21.74 8.42
C GLY A 44 -10.20 20.73 7.99
N ALA A 45 -10.02 19.44 8.29
CA ALA A 45 -11.09 18.46 8.07
C ALA A 45 -12.27 18.67 9.04
N PRO A 46 -13.49 18.24 8.67
CA PRO A 46 -14.62 18.25 9.60
C PRO A 46 -14.28 17.53 10.90
N ASP A 47 -14.65 18.14 12.03
CA ASP A 47 -14.45 17.54 13.35
C ASP A 47 -15.58 16.56 13.71
N GLU A 48 -15.59 15.42 13.05
CA GLU A 48 -16.61 14.38 13.24
C GLU A 48 -16.35 13.54 14.49
N PHE A 49 -15.10 13.51 14.97
CA PHE A 49 -14.64 12.61 16.03
C PHE A 49 -13.91 13.34 17.18
N GLN A 50 -14.36 14.55 17.52
CA GLN A 50 -13.90 15.33 18.67
C GLN A 50 -12.37 15.51 18.73
N GLY A 51 -11.79 15.94 17.61
CA GLY A 51 -10.38 16.20 17.41
C GLY A 51 -9.56 14.97 17.01
N SER A 52 -10.18 13.79 16.93
CA SER A 52 -9.48 12.57 16.52
C SER A 52 -9.28 12.51 15.01
N ASP A 53 -8.14 12.01 14.58
CA ASP A 53 -7.86 11.66 13.18
C ASP A 53 -8.74 10.47 12.77
N TYR A 54 -9.24 10.48 11.54
CA TYR A 54 -10.10 9.44 10.99
C TYR A 54 -9.82 9.23 9.51
N PHE A 55 -10.42 8.22 8.89
CA PHE A 55 -10.28 8.00 7.45
C PHE A 55 -11.58 7.48 6.84
N TYR A 56 -11.73 7.76 5.55
CA TYR A 56 -12.73 7.12 4.70
C TYR A 56 -12.07 6.01 3.88
N SER A 57 -12.80 4.91 3.69
CA SER A 57 -12.33 3.72 2.96
C SER A 57 -13.06 3.58 1.64
N PHE A 58 -12.33 3.22 0.59
CA PHE A 58 -12.85 3.10 -0.77
C PHE A 58 -12.38 1.80 -1.43
N ALA A 59 -13.21 1.23 -2.29
CA ALA A 59 -12.85 0.06 -3.08
C ALA A 59 -11.93 0.42 -4.28
N CYS A 60 -12.01 1.66 -4.77
CA CYS A 60 -11.26 2.09 -5.94
C CYS A 60 -10.41 3.35 -5.69
N CYS A 61 -9.25 3.40 -6.37
CA CYS A 61 -8.31 4.53 -6.27
C CYS A 61 -8.93 5.84 -6.76
N ARG A 62 -9.78 5.78 -7.78
CA ARG A 62 -10.42 6.97 -8.38
C ARG A 62 -11.29 7.69 -7.36
N GLU A 63 -12.20 6.98 -6.70
CA GLU A 63 -13.09 7.56 -5.68
C GLU A 63 -12.30 8.15 -4.51
N ALA A 64 -11.25 7.46 -4.06
CA ALA A 64 -10.40 7.96 -3.00
C ALA A 64 -9.69 9.28 -3.39
N LEU A 65 -9.18 9.36 -4.62
CA LEU A 65 -8.55 10.57 -5.15
C LEU A 65 -9.57 11.72 -5.30
N ASP A 66 -10.75 11.43 -5.85
CA ASP A 66 -11.79 12.42 -6.06
C ASP A 66 -12.31 12.96 -4.73
N PHE A 67 -12.41 12.13 -3.69
CA PHE A 67 -12.74 12.52 -2.33
C PHE A 67 -11.66 13.41 -1.71
N ALA A 68 -10.40 12.98 -1.75
CA ALA A 68 -9.27 13.73 -1.19
C ALA A 68 -9.12 15.13 -1.80
N ALA A 69 -9.48 15.30 -3.08
CA ALA A 69 -9.45 16.60 -3.76
C ALA A 69 -10.57 17.56 -3.32
N GLN A 70 -11.64 17.06 -2.71
CA GLN A 70 -12.83 17.85 -2.37
C GLN A 70 -12.93 18.17 -0.88
N VAL A 71 -12.25 17.42 -0.03
CA VAL A 71 -12.36 17.54 1.43
C VAL A 71 -11.14 18.27 1.99
N ALA A 72 -11.39 19.42 2.64
CA ALA A 72 -10.35 20.15 3.34
C ALA A 72 -9.71 19.27 4.44
N GLY A 73 -8.40 19.38 4.64
CA GLY A 73 -7.66 18.57 5.62
C GLY A 73 -7.59 17.06 5.31
N ALA A 74 -8.10 16.61 4.16
CA ALA A 74 -7.89 15.24 3.66
C ALA A 74 -6.50 15.10 3.03
N GLN A 75 -5.86 13.97 3.28
CA GLN A 75 -4.55 13.65 2.73
C GLN A 75 -4.64 12.89 1.40
N ALA A 76 -3.49 12.78 0.72
CA ALA A 76 -3.39 11.87 -0.42
C ALA A 76 -3.74 10.42 0.00
N PRO A 77 -4.46 9.65 -0.85
CA PRO A 77 -4.84 8.30 -0.49
C PRO A 77 -3.64 7.39 -0.22
N LEU A 78 -3.77 6.56 0.81
CA LEU A 78 -2.95 5.38 1.02
C LEU A 78 -3.71 4.14 0.56
N VAL A 79 -2.99 3.07 0.27
CA VAL A 79 -3.54 1.77 -0.09
C VAL A 79 -3.21 0.80 1.02
N LEU A 80 -4.23 0.24 1.66
CA LEU A 80 -4.05 -0.91 2.52
C LEU A 80 -3.80 -2.13 1.64
N VAL A 81 -2.63 -2.75 1.79
CA VAL A 81 -2.25 -3.93 1.04
C VAL A 81 -2.12 -5.15 1.94
N LEU A 82 -2.50 -6.29 1.40
CA LEU A 82 -2.19 -7.60 1.96
C LEU A 82 -0.80 -8.03 1.49
N GLN A 83 -0.03 -8.59 2.41
CA GLN A 83 1.21 -9.29 2.14
C GLN A 83 1.10 -10.68 2.77
N GLU A 84 1.09 -11.73 1.95
CA GLU A 84 1.16 -13.11 2.41
C GLU A 84 2.60 -13.47 2.80
N GLU A 85 3.55 -12.95 2.02
CA GLU A 85 4.99 -12.99 2.27
C GLU A 85 5.60 -11.68 1.78
N PHE A 86 6.69 -11.22 2.39
CA PHE A 86 7.33 -9.97 1.98
C PHE A 86 8.85 -10.00 2.12
N ILE A 87 9.49 -9.07 1.41
CA ILE A 87 10.91 -8.76 1.56
C ILE A 87 11.00 -7.56 2.49
N ASP A 88 11.59 -7.81 3.66
CA ASP A 88 11.87 -6.83 4.70
C ASP A 88 13.26 -6.22 4.45
N GLU A 89 13.36 -4.90 4.57
CA GLU A 89 14.61 -4.15 4.46
C GLU A 89 14.74 -3.29 5.71
N ALA A 90 15.12 -3.93 6.82
CA ALA A 90 15.28 -3.24 8.10
C ALA A 90 16.47 -2.26 8.08
N GLU A 91 17.52 -2.62 7.33
CA GLU A 91 18.68 -1.78 7.05
C GLU A 91 18.88 -1.70 5.54
N PRO A 92 19.29 -0.53 4.99
CA PRO A 92 19.51 -0.38 3.56
C PRO A 92 20.44 -1.45 2.99
N GLY A 93 19.96 -2.19 1.99
CA GLY A 93 20.72 -3.27 1.34
C GLY A 93 20.68 -4.62 2.07
N THR A 94 20.09 -4.71 3.26
CA THR A 94 19.91 -5.96 3.99
C THR A 94 18.48 -6.46 3.83
N TYR A 95 18.30 -7.46 2.98
CA TYR A 95 17.00 -7.99 2.63
C TYR A 95 16.72 -9.33 3.32
N VAL A 96 15.55 -9.47 3.94
CA VAL A 96 15.12 -10.69 4.62
C VAL A 96 13.75 -11.11 4.08
N HIS A 97 13.64 -12.37 3.67
CA HIS A 97 12.35 -12.96 3.34
C HIS A 97 11.57 -13.25 4.63
N ARG A 98 10.43 -12.59 4.81
CA ARG A 98 9.47 -12.84 5.87
C ARG A 98 8.27 -13.63 5.34
N ARG A 99 8.06 -14.82 5.91
CA ARG A 99 6.91 -15.69 5.62
C ARG A 99 5.82 -15.51 6.66
N GLU A 100 5.36 -14.28 6.82
CA GLU A 100 4.25 -13.96 7.71
C GLU A 100 3.23 -13.12 6.96
N ARG A 101 1.95 -13.45 7.17
CA ARG A 101 0.84 -12.69 6.62
C ARG A 101 0.64 -11.40 7.41
N ARG A 102 0.56 -10.25 6.73
CA ARG A 102 0.30 -8.95 7.36
C ARG A 102 -0.43 -7.97 6.45
N MET A 103 -0.90 -6.89 7.06
CA MET A 103 -1.44 -5.71 6.38
C MET A 103 -0.52 -4.53 6.60
N THR A 104 -0.38 -3.66 5.60
CA THR A 104 0.38 -2.41 5.71
C THR A 104 -0.16 -1.37 4.74
N GLU A 105 0.06 -0.09 5.04
CA GLU A 105 -0.35 1.03 4.19
C GLU A 105 0.79 1.47 3.27
N TRP A 106 0.49 1.61 1.98
CA TRP A 106 1.43 2.09 0.97
C TRP A 106 0.95 3.40 0.35
N PRO A 107 1.86 4.33 0.01
CA PRO A 107 1.53 5.39 -0.93
C PRO A 107 1.07 4.79 -2.26
N ILE A 108 0.03 5.36 -2.88
CA ILE A 108 -0.45 4.92 -4.21
C ILE A 108 0.66 4.89 -5.27
N ALA A 109 1.68 5.74 -5.14
CA ALA A 109 2.83 5.77 -6.04
C ALA A 109 3.61 4.44 -6.07
N PHE A 110 3.51 3.61 -5.03
CA PHE A 110 4.16 2.30 -4.98
C PHE A 110 3.40 1.23 -5.76
N PHE A 111 2.25 1.52 -6.36
CA PHE A 111 1.58 0.58 -7.27
C PHE A 111 2.19 0.52 -8.68
N SER A 112 3.25 1.28 -8.95
CA SER A 112 4.15 0.97 -10.07
C SER A 112 4.88 -0.36 -9.86
N ARG A 113 5.00 -0.82 -8.61
CA ARG A 113 5.66 -2.08 -8.26
C ARG A 113 4.81 -3.25 -8.72
N PRO A 114 5.40 -4.25 -9.40
CA PRO A 114 4.66 -5.42 -9.84
C PRO A 114 4.06 -6.17 -8.65
N ARG A 115 2.86 -6.71 -8.85
CA ARG A 115 2.23 -7.62 -7.89
C ARG A 115 3.12 -8.85 -7.69
N ARG A 116 3.26 -9.32 -6.45
CA ARG A 116 4.03 -10.52 -6.12
C ARG A 116 3.45 -11.74 -6.87
N THR A 117 4.35 -12.55 -7.41
CA THR A 117 4.07 -13.89 -7.93
C THR A 117 4.84 -14.92 -7.11
N ALA A 118 4.60 -16.21 -7.38
CA ALA A 118 5.37 -17.29 -6.77
C ALA A 118 6.89 -17.15 -7.00
N ASP A 119 7.30 -16.48 -8.07
CA ASP A 119 8.71 -16.33 -8.47
C ASP A 119 9.36 -15.04 -7.97
N THR A 120 8.59 -14.02 -7.57
CA THR A 120 9.15 -12.69 -7.22
C THR A 120 10.19 -12.75 -6.12
N ILE A 121 9.89 -13.42 -5.00
CA ILE A 121 10.83 -13.52 -3.87
C ILE A 121 11.96 -14.51 -4.17
N PRO A 122 11.71 -15.73 -4.70
CA PRO A 122 12.79 -16.64 -5.11
C PRO A 122 13.79 -15.98 -6.07
N ASN A 123 13.31 -15.28 -7.11
CA ASN A 123 14.19 -14.62 -8.08
C ASN A 123 14.99 -13.48 -7.46
N PHE A 124 14.43 -12.76 -6.48
CA PHE A 124 15.16 -11.71 -5.77
C PHE A 124 16.36 -12.25 -4.97
N PHE A 125 16.20 -13.44 -4.37
CA PHE A 125 17.24 -14.08 -3.54
C PHE A 125 18.10 -15.10 -4.28
N ALA A 126 17.86 -15.33 -5.57
CA ALA A 126 18.65 -16.27 -6.35
C ALA A 126 20.13 -15.85 -6.42
N SER A 127 21.04 -16.83 -6.49
CA SER A 127 22.48 -16.57 -6.56
C SER A 127 22.91 -15.84 -7.85
N ASP A 128 22.10 -15.99 -8.89
CA ASP A 128 22.22 -15.35 -10.20
C ASP A 128 21.25 -14.17 -10.39
N ALA A 129 20.62 -13.70 -9.30
CA ALA A 129 19.75 -12.53 -9.34
C ALA A 129 20.50 -11.33 -9.94
N PRO A 130 19.89 -10.59 -10.88
CA PRO A 130 20.56 -9.46 -11.52
C PRO A 130 20.84 -8.35 -10.50
N ALA A 131 21.87 -7.54 -10.76
CA ALA A 131 22.17 -6.36 -9.93
C ALA A 131 20.98 -5.39 -9.84
N SER A 132 20.13 -5.35 -10.87
CA SER A 132 18.89 -4.56 -10.95
C SER A 132 17.69 -5.19 -10.22
N ARG A 133 17.85 -6.30 -9.47
CA ARG A 133 16.74 -6.98 -8.77
C ARG A 133 15.86 -6.05 -7.92
N LEU A 134 16.46 -5.01 -7.34
CA LEU A 134 15.74 -4.01 -6.55
C LEU A 134 14.85 -3.13 -7.44
N ASP A 135 15.37 -2.70 -8.60
CA ASP A 135 14.62 -1.91 -9.57
C ASP A 135 13.49 -2.72 -10.17
N ILE A 136 13.70 -4.03 -10.42
CA ILE A 136 12.65 -4.95 -10.89
C ILE A 136 11.49 -5.03 -9.89
N VAL A 137 11.76 -5.30 -8.60
CA VAL A 137 10.68 -5.34 -7.58
C VAL A 137 10.08 -3.95 -7.29
N ARG A 138 10.76 -2.87 -7.69
CA ARG A 138 10.23 -1.50 -7.64
C ARG A 138 9.46 -1.10 -8.90
N GLY A 139 9.41 -1.95 -9.93
CA GLY A 139 8.76 -1.66 -11.21
C GLY A 139 9.50 -0.62 -12.05
N LEU A 140 10.80 -0.44 -11.82
CA LEU A 140 11.68 0.49 -12.53
C LEU A 140 12.49 -0.18 -13.65
N ALA A 141 12.56 -1.51 -13.66
CA ALA A 141 13.24 -2.32 -14.65
C ALA A 141 12.44 -3.62 -14.93
N VAL A 142 12.85 -4.34 -15.97
CA VAL A 142 12.32 -5.67 -16.34
C VAL A 142 13.39 -6.74 -16.23
#